data_AF-A0A4C1UQ94-F1
#
_entry.id   AF-A0A4C1UQ94-F1
#
_cell.length_a   1.000
_cell.length_b   1.000
_cell.length_c   1.000
_cell.angle_alpha   90.00
_cell.angle_beta   90.00
_cell.angle_gamma   90.00
#
_symmetry.space_group_name_H-M   'P 1'
#
loop_
_entity.id
_entity.type
_entity.pdbx_description
1 polymer ?
#
loop_
_entity_poly.entity_id
_entity_poly.type
_entity_poly.pdbx_seq_one_letter_code
_entity_poly.pdbx_strand_id
1 'polypeptide(L)'
;MAAVKPVIVQDLEPEKEELLIKRFLGQRDGYAYFGEQKYLLPKPYEEHVDGIRCMPLRKDDVWVATFPRSGNGRHVFPSFLPKGAMDDPLFEEIGTGMLMDYKELVDKPSPRFIKTHLPMSLLSPQLLDTSRVVYVARDPRDVAVSYYHHNKLLKIHDFSGDFKDYWKLFINDLVYWAPFFEHLREAWEQRNHPNMLFLFYEEMYKDLPGVVRRVAKFFEKEYSDEQIQKLCEHLKIDKMKKNKSVHPEWLQASPLVQEGAESFIRKGKAGGWQEYFDEEMSAEAEKWMQENLKKTDMRFPEV
;
A
#
# COMPACT_ATOMS: atom_id res chain seq x y z
N MET A 1 -5.91 3.78 -30.16
CA MET A 1 -5.11 3.52 -28.94
C MET A 1 -4.13 2.40 -29.27
N ALA A 2 -2.86 2.52 -28.89
CA ALA A 2 -1.95 1.38 -28.99
C ALA A 2 -2.47 0.25 -28.09
N ALA A 3 -2.46 -0.99 -28.58
CA ALA A 3 -2.89 -2.13 -27.77
C ALA A 3 -2.02 -2.22 -26.51
N VAL A 4 -2.64 -2.25 -25.33
CA VAL A 4 -1.94 -2.51 -24.08
C VAL A 4 -1.35 -3.91 -24.17
N LYS A 5 -0.03 -4.04 -24.01
CA LYS A 5 0.63 -5.35 -24.06
C LYS A 5 0.04 -6.25 -22.96
N PRO A 6 -0.32 -7.51 -23.26
CA PRO A 6 -0.79 -8.46 -22.23
C PRO A 6 0.21 -8.59 -21.08
N VAL A 7 -0.30 -8.80 -19.86
CA VAL A 7 0.54 -9.13 -18.71
C VAL A 7 0.94 -10.59 -18.81
N ILE A 8 2.22 -10.87 -18.59
CA ILE A 8 2.73 -12.24 -18.49
C ILE A 8 2.24 -12.83 -17.16
N VAL A 9 1.59 -13.99 -17.21
CA VAL A 9 1.18 -14.76 -16.03
C VAL A 9 1.98 -16.06 -15.98
N GLN A 10 2.54 -16.39 -14.83
CA GLN A 10 3.33 -17.61 -14.60
C GLN A 10 2.87 -18.26 -13.30
N ASP A 11 2.66 -19.58 -13.32
CA ASP A 11 2.42 -20.35 -12.09
C ASP A 11 3.68 -20.34 -11.19
N LEU A 12 3.46 -20.55 -9.89
CA LEU A 12 4.55 -20.70 -8.93
C LEU A 12 5.22 -22.07 -9.06
N GLU A 13 6.49 -22.15 -8.67
CA GLU A 13 7.14 -23.43 -8.46
C GLU A 13 6.43 -24.22 -7.35
N PRO A 14 6.14 -25.53 -7.52
CA PRO A 14 5.32 -26.30 -6.57
C PRO A 14 5.79 -26.24 -5.12
N GLU A 15 7.10 -26.21 -4.88
CA GLU A 15 7.69 -26.12 -3.54
C GLU A 15 7.37 -24.80 -2.84
N LYS A 16 7.32 -23.69 -3.60
CA LYS A 16 6.95 -22.38 -3.05
C LYS A 16 5.45 -22.31 -2.79
N GLU A 17 4.64 -22.86 -3.69
CA GLU A 17 3.19 -22.94 -3.49
C GLU A 17 2.84 -23.75 -2.24
N GLU A 18 3.47 -24.92 -2.05
CA GLU A 18 3.31 -25.75 -0.85
C GLU A 18 3.72 -24.98 0.42
N LEU A 19 4.84 -24.27 0.37
CA LEU A 19 5.30 -23.42 1.47
C LEU A 19 4.26 -22.33 1.81
N LEU A 20 3.73 -21.63 0.80
CA LEU A 20 2.75 -20.56 1.00
C LEU A 20 1.43 -21.11 1.55
N ILE A 21 0.92 -22.23 1.04
CA ILE A 21 -0.30 -22.88 1.55
C ILE A 21 -0.13 -23.28 3.02
N LYS A 22 1.05 -23.77 3.41
CA LYS A 22 1.36 -24.12 4.80
C LYS A 22 1.43 -22.90 5.73
N ARG A 23 1.80 -21.74 5.18
CA ARG A 23 2.02 -20.50 5.95
C ARG A 23 0.81 -19.56 5.96
N PHE A 24 -0.05 -19.59 4.95
CA PHE A 24 -1.23 -18.72 4.83
C PHE A 24 -2.51 -19.56 4.76
N LEU A 25 -2.97 -20.02 5.93
CA LEU A 25 -4.01 -21.05 6.05
C LEU A 25 -5.40 -20.60 5.56
N GLY A 26 -5.59 -19.28 5.51
CA GLY A 26 -6.82 -18.62 5.12
C GLY A 26 -6.94 -18.42 3.61
N GLN A 27 -5.82 -18.51 2.89
CA GLN A 27 -5.80 -18.28 1.46
C GLN A 27 -6.40 -19.49 0.72
N ARG A 28 -7.37 -19.21 -0.16
CA ARG A 28 -8.05 -20.23 -0.96
C ARG A 28 -7.85 -20.06 -2.46
N ASP A 29 -7.40 -18.88 -2.87
CA ASP A 29 -7.43 -18.50 -4.28
C ASP A 29 -6.14 -18.84 -5.05
N GLY A 30 -5.19 -19.54 -4.41
CA GLY A 30 -3.89 -19.83 -5.01
C GLY A 30 -3.05 -18.58 -5.31
N TYR A 31 -1.93 -18.79 -5.98
CA TYR A 31 -0.88 -17.80 -6.21
C TYR A 31 -0.42 -17.84 -7.67
N ALA A 32 -0.06 -16.69 -8.23
CA ALA A 32 0.63 -16.60 -9.52
C ALA A 32 1.58 -15.40 -9.55
N TYR A 33 2.54 -15.45 -10.46
CA TYR A 33 3.44 -14.34 -10.79
C TYR A 33 2.88 -13.53 -11.96
N PHE A 34 2.87 -12.21 -11.83
CA PHE A 34 2.36 -11.28 -12.82
C PHE A 34 3.43 -10.28 -13.29
N GLY A 35 3.52 -10.08 -14.60
CA GLY A 35 4.44 -9.14 -15.22
C GLY A 35 5.88 -9.64 -15.30
N GLU A 36 6.75 -8.83 -15.92
CA GLU A 36 8.17 -9.16 -16.11
C GLU A 36 8.93 -9.26 -14.78
N GLN A 37 8.50 -8.47 -13.78
CA GLN A 37 9.06 -8.41 -12.43
C GLN A 37 8.58 -9.56 -11.54
N LYS A 38 7.68 -10.42 -12.04
CA LYS A 38 7.10 -11.56 -11.32
C LYS A 38 6.46 -11.17 -9.98
N TYR A 39 5.50 -10.24 -10.02
CA TYR A 39 4.76 -9.85 -8.82
C TYR A 39 3.88 -11.00 -8.32
N LEU A 40 4.06 -11.41 -7.06
CA LEU A 40 3.25 -12.44 -6.43
C LEU A 40 1.87 -11.88 -6.06
N LEU A 41 0.80 -12.38 -6.69
CA LEU A 41 -0.58 -11.94 -6.44
C LEU A 41 -1.53 -13.14 -6.36
N PRO A 42 -2.75 -12.97 -5.80
CA PRO A 42 -3.78 -14.01 -5.85
C PRO A 42 -4.09 -14.40 -7.29
N LYS A 43 -4.21 -15.69 -7.60
CA LYS A 43 -4.44 -16.18 -8.97
C LYS A 43 -5.66 -15.56 -9.67
N PRO A 44 -6.81 -15.32 -9.00
CA PRO A 44 -7.96 -14.68 -9.63
C PRO A 44 -7.69 -13.28 -10.17
N TYR A 45 -6.61 -12.61 -9.74
CA TYR A 45 -6.22 -11.32 -10.30
C TYR A 45 -6.11 -11.36 -11.84
N GLU A 46 -5.75 -12.52 -12.43
CA GLU A 46 -5.69 -12.72 -13.88
C GLU A 46 -6.97 -12.27 -14.60
N GLU A 47 -8.14 -12.54 -14.03
CA GLU A 47 -9.44 -12.15 -14.59
C GLU A 47 -9.70 -10.63 -14.53
N HIS A 48 -8.95 -9.91 -13.70
CA HIS A 48 -9.11 -8.47 -13.47
C HIS A 48 -8.03 -7.61 -14.14
N VAL A 49 -6.92 -8.21 -14.59
CA VAL A 49 -5.77 -7.51 -15.16
C VAL A 49 -6.20 -6.51 -16.25
N ASP A 50 -6.88 -7.01 -17.29
CA ASP A 50 -7.22 -6.18 -18.45
C ASP A 50 -8.25 -5.12 -18.08
N GLY A 51 -9.21 -5.45 -17.21
CA GLY A 51 -10.20 -4.51 -16.72
C GLY A 51 -9.59 -3.34 -15.98
N ILE A 52 -8.63 -3.60 -15.08
CA ILE A 52 -7.92 -2.56 -14.31
C ILE A 52 -7.01 -1.73 -15.22
N ARG A 53 -6.30 -2.36 -16.17
CA ARG A 53 -5.35 -1.65 -17.06
C ARG A 53 -6.04 -0.84 -18.15
N CYS A 54 -7.25 -1.24 -18.55
CA CYS A 54 -8.04 -0.60 -19.59
C CYS A 54 -9.21 0.24 -19.07
N MET A 55 -9.44 0.31 -17.76
CA MET A 55 -10.52 1.15 -17.22
C MET A 55 -10.34 2.60 -17.67
N PRO A 56 -11.42 3.30 -18.07
CA PRO A 56 -11.35 4.70 -18.44
C PRO A 56 -10.80 5.53 -17.27
N LEU A 57 -9.71 6.24 -17.53
CA LEU A 57 -9.10 7.19 -16.60
C LEU A 57 -9.74 8.58 -16.76
N ARG A 58 -9.77 9.36 -15.67
CA ARG A 58 -10.29 10.72 -15.65
C ARG A 58 -9.25 11.67 -15.08
N LYS A 59 -9.25 12.91 -15.57
CA LYS A 59 -8.27 13.94 -15.17
C LYS A 59 -8.33 14.30 -13.69
N ASP A 60 -9.50 14.13 -13.09
CA ASP A 60 -9.76 14.41 -11.68
C ASP A 60 -9.74 13.15 -10.80
N ASP A 61 -9.31 12.00 -11.32
CA ASP A 61 -9.00 10.85 -10.50
C ASP A 61 -7.78 11.13 -9.61
N VAL A 62 -7.89 10.71 -8.36
CA VAL A 62 -6.80 10.76 -7.40
C VAL A 62 -6.43 9.35 -6.97
N TRP A 63 -5.22 8.95 -7.34
CA TRP A 63 -4.69 7.63 -7.03
C TRP A 63 -3.75 7.69 -5.85
N VAL A 64 -3.92 6.75 -4.90
CA VAL A 64 -3.00 6.52 -3.79
C VAL A 64 -2.46 5.10 -3.93
N ALA A 65 -1.21 4.98 -4.37
CA ALA A 65 -0.57 3.71 -4.71
C ALA A 65 0.59 3.43 -3.76
N THR A 66 0.71 2.23 -3.23
CA THR A 66 1.67 1.92 -2.16
C THR A 66 1.90 0.43 -2.03
N PHE A 67 3.12 0.00 -1.66
CA PHE A 67 3.27 -1.35 -1.12
C PHE A 67 2.44 -1.48 0.18
N PRO A 68 1.79 -2.62 0.45
CA PRO A 68 1.01 -2.83 1.68
C PRO A 68 1.72 -2.33 2.94
N ARG A 69 0.97 -1.64 3.82
CA ARG A 69 1.44 -1.17 5.15
C ARG A 69 2.47 -0.02 5.15
N SER A 70 2.57 0.72 4.05
CA SER A 70 3.50 1.86 3.90
C SER A 70 2.94 3.25 4.29
N GLY A 71 1.81 3.32 5.01
CA GLY A 71 1.22 4.61 5.45
C GLY A 71 -0.26 4.82 5.10
N ASN A 72 -0.91 3.81 4.54
CA ASN A 72 -2.22 3.91 3.88
C ASN A 72 -3.35 3.49 4.82
N GLY A 73 -3.26 3.94 6.08
CA GLY A 73 -4.42 3.91 6.97
C GLY A 73 -5.59 4.56 6.24
N ARG A 74 -6.80 3.98 6.33
CA ARG A 74 -7.96 4.25 5.46
C ARG A 74 -8.33 5.73 5.25
N HIS A 75 -7.78 6.65 6.05
CA HIS A 75 -8.11 8.07 6.05
C HIS A 75 -6.92 9.03 6.10
N VAL A 76 -5.65 8.55 6.04
CA VAL A 76 -4.48 9.46 6.03
C VAL A 76 -4.51 10.33 4.77
N PHE A 77 -4.75 9.73 3.60
CA PHE A 77 -4.77 10.46 2.33
C PHE A 77 -6.08 11.19 2.02
N PRO A 78 -7.26 10.59 2.25
CA PRO A 78 -8.54 11.28 2.08
C PRO A 78 -8.70 12.53 2.96
N SER A 79 -8.00 12.61 4.11
CA SER A 79 -8.08 13.78 4.99
C SER A 79 -7.22 14.96 4.54
N PHE A 80 -6.26 14.79 3.63
CA PHE A 80 -5.57 15.91 2.97
C PHE A 80 -6.45 16.70 1.99
N LEU A 81 -7.71 16.33 1.84
CA LEU A 81 -8.65 16.90 0.89
C LEU A 81 -9.71 17.77 1.60
N PRO A 82 -10.35 18.71 0.87
CA PRO A 82 -11.22 19.72 1.47
C PRO A 82 -12.38 19.15 2.27
N LYS A 83 -12.88 19.97 3.20
CA LYS A 83 -13.96 19.70 4.16
C LYS A 83 -15.30 19.20 3.57
N GLY A 84 -15.48 19.22 2.24
CA GLY A 84 -16.65 18.67 1.55
C GLY A 84 -16.47 17.25 1.00
N ALA A 85 -15.24 16.70 0.99
CA ALA A 85 -14.97 15.31 0.58
C ALA A 85 -15.14 14.32 1.73
N MET A 86 -15.18 14.80 2.98
CA MET A 86 -15.41 13.98 4.18
C MET A 86 -16.90 13.68 4.43
N ASP A 87 -17.80 14.49 3.85
CA ASP A 87 -19.26 14.30 3.92
C ASP A 87 -19.80 13.56 2.68
N ASP A 88 -18.90 13.08 1.80
CA ASP A 88 -19.25 12.36 0.57
C ASP A 88 -19.50 10.87 0.90
N PRO A 89 -20.67 10.30 0.55
CA PRO A 89 -20.96 8.87 0.69
C PRO A 89 -19.92 7.94 0.05
N LEU A 90 -19.13 8.40 -0.94
CA LEU A 90 -17.98 7.65 -1.47
C LEU A 90 -16.95 7.28 -0.40
N PHE A 91 -16.89 7.98 0.73
CA PHE A 91 -15.96 7.76 1.84
C PHE A 91 -16.21 6.44 2.59
N GLU A 92 -17.45 5.94 2.62
CA GLU A 92 -17.80 4.65 3.24
C GLU A 92 -17.49 3.45 2.33
N GLU A 93 -17.32 3.69 1.03
CA GLU A 93 -17.36 2.65 -0.01
C GLU A 93 -15.98 2.34 -0.62
N ILE A 94 -14.88 2.92 -0.10
CA ILE A 94 -13.52 2.56 -0.54
C ILE A 94 -13.17 1.19 0.07
N GLY A 95 -13.69 0.17 -0.60
CA GLY A 95 -13.75 -1.22 -0.20
C GLY A 95 -12.41 -1.85 0.10
N THR A 96 -12.46 -2.70 1.11
CA THR A 96 -11.49 -3.69 1.56
C THR A 96 -11.10 -4.77 0.55
N GLY A 97 -11.37 -4.60 -0.73
CA GLY A 97 -11.05 -5.61 -1.73
C GLY A 97 -9.53 -5.75 -1.87
N MET A 98 -9.02 -6.98 -1.75
CA MET A 98 -7.67 -7.35 -2.18
C MET A 98 -7.44 -7.15 -3.69
N LEU A 99 -8.44 -6.61 -4.37
CA LEU A 99 -8.49 -6.21 -5.76
C LEU A 99 -9.32 -4.91 -5.82
N MET A 100 -8.85 -3.96 -6.60
CA MET A 100 -9.66 -2.81 -7.00
C MET A 100 -10.87 -3.35 -7.77
N ASP A 101 -12.10 -3.17 -7.25
CA ASP A 101 -13.28 -3.45 -8.05
C ASP A 101 -13.44 -2.34 -9.10
N TYR A 102 -12.69 -2.49 -10.19
CA TYR A 102 -12.69 -1.55 -11.30
C TYR A 102 -14.09 -1.43 -11.92
N LYS A 103 -14.95 -2.45 -11.80
CA LYS A 103 -16.30 -2.42 -12.37
C LYS A 103 -17.15 -1.41 -11.61
N GLU A 104 -17.08 -1.41 -10.28
CA GLU A 104 -17.74 -0.39 -9.46
C GLU A 104 -17.15 1.01 -9.72
N LEU A 105 -15.82 1.12 -9.84
CA LEU A 105 -15.16 2.42 -10.07
C LEU A 105 -15.49 3.09 -11.40
N VAL A 106 -15.84 2.32 -12.43
CA VAL A 106 -16.20 2.87 -13.75
C VAL A 106 -17.46 3.71 -13.68
N ASP A 107 -18.45 3.27 -12.88
CA ASP A 107 -19.76 3.89 -12.79
C ASP A 107 -19.85 5.00 -11.71
N LYS A 108 -18.85 5.10 -10.82
CA LYS A 108 -18.84 6.16 -9.79
C LYS A 108 -18.73 7.58 -10.39
N PRO A 109 -19.40 8.58 -9.81
CA PRO A 109 -19.23 9.97 -10.21
C PRO A 109 -17.80 10.47 -9.95
N SER A 110 -17.44 11.54 -10.64
CA SER A 110 -16.17 12.24 -10.46
C SER A 110 -16.26 13.25 -9.30
N PRO A 111 -15.17 13.51 -8.55
CA PRO A 111 -13.85 12.88 -8.66
C PRO A 111 -13.80 11.49 -8.01
N ARG A 112 -12.97 10.58 -8.55
CA ARG A 112 -12.77 9.25 -7.96
C ARG A 112 -11.51 9.22 -7.09
N PHE A 113 -11.66 8.67 -5.89
CA PHE A 113 -10.53 8.41 -4.98
C PHE A 113 -10.19 6.92 -5.01
N ILE A 114 -9.03 6.61 -5.55
CA ILE A 114 -8.65 5.26 -5.91
C ILE A 114 -7.44 4.85 -5.08
N LYS A 115 -7.62 3.87 -4.19
CA LYS A 115 -6.54 3.25 -3.44
C LYS A 115 -6.09 1.98 -4.15
N THR A 116 -4.79 1.78 -4.28
CA THR A 116 -4.24 0.54 -4.85
C THR A 116 -2.95 0.11 -4.17
N HIS A 117 -2.74 -1.20 -4.20
CA HIS A 117 -1.46 -1.84 -3.88
C HIS A 117 -0.77 -2.41 -5.11
N LEU A 118 -1.33 -2.21 -6.31
CA LEU A 118 -0.69 -2.67 -7.53
C LEU A 118 0.55 -1.82 -7.85
N PRO A 119 1.63 -2.45 -8.34
CA PRO A 119 2.79 -1.76 -8.89
C PRO A 119 2.41 -1.04 -10.20
N MET A 120 3.22 -0.05 -10.60
CA MET A 120 2.89 0.84 -11.72
C MET A 120 2.77 0.08 -13.05
N SER A 121 3.59 -0.96 -13.26
CA SER A 121 3.58 -1.82 -14.45
C SER A 121 2.29 -2.62 -14.63
N LEU A 122 1.56 -2.85 -13.53
CA LEU A 122 0.27 -3.55 -13.52
C LEU A 122 -0.94 -2.60 -13.53
N LEU A 123 -0.70 -1.28 -13.61
CA LEU A 123 -1.73 -0.28 -13.83
C LEU A 123 -1.82 0.11 -15.31
N SER A 124 -2.75 1.02 -15.62
CA SER A 124 -2.85 1.57 -16.98
C SER A 124 -1.56 2.28 -17.37
N PRO A 125 -0.99 2.01 -18.56
CA PRO A 125 0.20 2.71 -19.03
C PRO A 125 -0.05 4.20 -19.31
N GLN A 126 -1.31 4.65 -19.43
CA GLN A 126 -1.68 6.06 -19.57
C GLN A 126 -2.01 6.74 -18.23
N LEU A 127 -1.76 6.06 -17.09
CA LEU A 127 -2.16 6.55 -15.78
C LEU A 127 -1.64 7.96 -15.50
N LEU A 128 -0.33 8.16 -15.64
CA LEU A 128 0.31 9.44 -15.36
C LEU A 128 0.06 10.49 -16.46
N ASP A 129 -0.26 10.08 -17.69
CA ASP A 129 -0.68 11.00 -18.75
C ASP A 129 -2.04 11.65 -18.47
N THR A 130 -2.86 10.99 -17.64
CA THR A 130 -4.26 11.38 -17.41
C THR A 130 -4.51 11.87 -15.98
N SER A 131 -4.07 11.12 -14.99
CA SER A 131 -4.49 11.27 -13.59
C SER A 131 -3.29 11.48 -12.65
N ARG A 132 -3.55 12.02 -11.45
CA ARG A 132 -2.52 12.24 -10.43
C ARG A 132 -2.38 11.01 -9.52
N VAL A 133 -1.13 10.64 -9.22
CA VAL A 133 -0.77 9.53 -8.32
C VAL A 133 0.06 10.06 -7.16
N VAL A 134 -0.34 9.73 -5.93
CA VAL A 134 0.49 9.85 -4.74
C VAL A 134 1.00 8.46 -4.38
N TYR A 135 2.33 8.29 -4.41
CA TYR A 135 2.99 7.08 -3.96
C TYR A 135 3.63 7.27 -2.60
N VAL A 136 3.50 6.28 -1.72
CA VAL A 136 4.13 6.28 -0.40
C VAL A 136 5.01 5.06 -0.21
N ALA A 137 6.29 5.33 0.02
CA ALA A 137 7.26 4.34 0.45
C ALA A 137 7.47 4.41 1.97
N ARG A 138 7.99 3.33 2.54
CA ARG A 138 8.33 3.22 3.96
C ARG A 138 9.51 2.27 4.11
N ASP A 139 10.30 2.43 5.18
CA ASP A 139 11.38 1.51 5.52
C ASP A 139 10.89 0.04 5.46
N PRO A 140 11.54 -0.83 4.66
CA PRO A 140 11.07 -2.19 4.46
C PRO A 140 11.03 -3.02 5.75
N ARG A 141 11.87 -2.72 6.73
CA ARG A 141 11.91 -3.46 8.00
C ARG A 141 10.65 -3.18 8.81
N ASP A 142 10.23 -1.92 8.86
CA ASP A 142 8.97 -1.52 9.49
C ASP A 142 7.75 -2.01 8.71
N VAL A 143 7.83 -2.02 7.37
CA VAL A 143 6.79 -2.63 6.51
C VAL A 143 6.64 -4.11 6.82
N ALA A 144 7.73 -4.88 6.86
CA ALA A 144 7.72 -6.31 7.15
C ALA A 144 7.05 -6.60 8.49
N VAL A 145 7.42 -5.87 9.56
CA VAL A 145 6.76 -5.99 10.87
C VAL A 145 5.28 -5.66 10.78
N SER A 146 4.92 -4.53 10.14
CA SER A 146 3.50 -4.16 10.07
C SER A 146 2.68 -5.13 9.22
N TYR A 147 3.30 -5.76 8.22
CA TYR A 147 2.64 -6.67 7.30
C TYR A 147 2.49 -8.07 7.89
N TYR A 148 3.48 -8.53 8.66
CA TYR A 148 3.36 -9.71 9.52
C TYR A 148 2.12 -9.64 10.42
N HIS A 149 1.97 -8.55 11.18
CA HIS A 149 0.80 -8.36 12.04
C HIS A 149 -0.52 -8.31 11.28
N HIS A 150 -0.52 -7.68 10.09
CA HIS A 150 -1.72 -7.62 9.24
C HIS A 150 -2.12 -9.01 8.70
N ASN A 151 -1.15 -9.83 8.30
CA ASN A 151 -1.38 -11.17 7.79
C ASN A 151 -1.77 -12.17 8.89
N LYS A 152 -1.41 -11.91 10.16
CA LYS A 152 -1.97 -12.63 11.30
C LYS A 152 -3.37 -12.15 11.69
N LEU A 153 -3.66 -10.86 11.48
CA LEU A 153 -4.92 -10.24 11.88
C LEU A 153 -6.11 -10.72 11.04
N LEU A 154 -5.93 -10.85 9.72
CA LEU A 154 -7.02 -11.16 8.80
C LEU A 154 -7.16 -12.67 8.54
N LYS A 155 -8.37 -13.21 8.69
CA LYS A 155 -8.65 -14.63 8.43
C LYS A 155 -8.48 -15.06 6.97
N ILE A 156 -8.56 -14.11 6.03
CA ILE A 156 -8.29 -14.37 4.61
C ILE A 156 -6.80 -14.68 4.35
N HIS A 157 -5.92 -14.27 5.26
CA HIS A 157 -4.50 -14.60 5.21
C HIS A 157 -4.17 -15.73 6.18
N ASP A 158 -4.63 -15.59 7.43
CA ASP A 158 -4.41 -16.53 8.53
C ASP A 158 -2.97 -17.05 8.59
N PHE A 159 -2.03 -16.10 8.70
CA PHE A 159 -0.62 -16.43 8.68
C PHE A 159 -0.20 -17.25 9.91
N SER A 160 0.48 -18.37 9.65
CA SER A 160 1.03 -19.29 10.63
C SER A 160 2.56 -19.27 10.62
N GLY A 161 3.14 -18.81 11.73
CA GLY A 161 4.57 -18.67 11.92
C GLY A 161 4.92 -17.54 12.87
N ASP A 162 6.20 -17.45 13.22
CA ASP A 162 6.75 -16.30 13.92
C ASP A 162 7.19 -15.20 12.95
N PHE A 163 7.77 -14.12 13.49
CA PHE A 163 8.24 -13.02 12.65
C PHE A 163 9.48 -13.39 11.83
N LYS A 164 10.34 -14.29 12.32
CA LYS A 164 11.55 -14.72 11.60
C LYS A 164 11.16 -15.54 10.36
N ASP A 165 10.18 -16.42 10.49
CA ASP A 165 9.55 -17.13 9.37
C ASP A 165 9.00 -16.14 8.32
N TYR A 166 8.23 -15.15 8.78
CA TYR A 166 7.63 -14.16 7.90
C TYR A 166 8.68 -13.30 7.19
N TRP A 167 9.73 -12.90 7.89
CA TRP A 167 10.83 -12.14 7.34
C TRP A 167 11.52 -12.88 6.20
N LYS A 168 11.75 -14.19 6.34
CA LYS A 168 12.30 -15.01 5.26
C LYS A 168 11.39 -15.02 4.04
N LEU A 169 10.07 -15.12 4.20
CA LEU A 169 9.14 -15.01 3.08
C LEU A 169 9.23 -13.62 2.42
N PHE A 170 9.30 -12.55 3.22
CA PHE A 170 9.35 -11.17 2.74
C PHE A 170 10.57 -10.89 1.86
N ILE A 171 11.78 -11.27 2.29
CA ILE A 171 13.02 -11.01 1.53
C ILE A 171 13.21 -11.94 0.33
N ASN A 172 12.47 -13.05 0.27
CA ASN A 172 12.47 -13.97 -0.88
C ASN A 172 11.29 -13.69 -1.83
N ASP A 173 10.62 -12.54 -1.69
CA ASP A 173 9.50 -12.10 -2.52
C ASP A 173 8.29 -13.07 -2.49
N LEU A 174 8.12 -13.78 -1.36
CA LEU A 174 7.03 -14.74 -1.10
C LEU A 174 5.94 -14.15 -0.21
N VAL A 175 5.64 -12.86 -0.39
CA VAL A 175 4.46 -12.19 0.16
C VAL A 175 3.75 -11.47 -0.97
N TYR A 176 2.44 -11.26 -0.85
CA TYR A 176 1.71 -10.58 -1.91
C TYR A 176 2.27 -9.19 -2.21
N TRP A 177 2.14 -8.78 -3.47
CA TRP A 177 2.65 -7.54 -4.05
C TRP A 177 4.18 -7.42 -4.09
N ALA A 178 4.95 -8.41 -3.59
CA ALA A 178 6.40 -8.48 -3.78
C ALA A 178 6.75 -8.90 -5.21
N PRO A 179 7.91 -8.51 -5.77
CA PRO A 179 9.10 -8.01 -5.06
C PRO A 179 9.00 -6.59 -4.50
N PHE A 180 9.36 -6.40 -3.22
CA PHE A 180 9.19 -5.13 -2.52
C PHE A 180 9.95 -3.98 -3.18
N PHE A 181 11.25 -4.17 -3.44
CA PHE A 181 12.09 -3.11 -3.98
C PHE A 181 11.75 -2.76 -5.42
N GLU A 182 11.36 -3.74 -6.24
CA GLU A 182 10.90 -3.50 -7.60
C GLU A 182 9.61 -2.66 -7.58
N HIS A 183 8.66 -2.97 -6.69
CA HIS A 183 7.44 -2.19 -6.51
C HIS A 183 7.73 -0.70 -6.21
N LEU A 184 8.67 -0.42 -5.31
CA LEU A 184 9.07 0.95 -4.98
C LEU A 184 9.83 1.59 -6.15
N ARG A 185 10.73 0.85 -6.81
CA ARG A 185 11.57 1.36 -7.89
C ARG A 185 10.74 1.85 -9.08
N GLU A 186 9.69 1.12 -9.46
CA GLU A 186 8.80 1.54 -10.54
C GLU A 186 8.17 2.91 -10.28
N ALA A 187 7.70 3.17 -9.06
CA ALA A 187 7.15 4.48 -8.69
C ALA A 187 8.24 5.55 -8.55
N TRP A 188 9.41 5.16 -8.03
CA TRP A 188 10.56 6.05 -7.86
C TRP A 188 11.14 6.55 -9.19
N GLU A 189 11.15 5.71 -10.22
CA GLU A 189 11.56 6.09 -11.58
C GLU A 189 10.63 7.17 -12.16
N GLN A 190 9.36 7.19 -11.75
CA GLN A 190 8.37 8.19 -12.17
C GLN A 190 8.31 9.43 -11.26
N ARG A 191 9.14 9.52 -10.21
CA ARG A 191 9.03 10.57 -9.16
C ARG A 191 9.11 12.02 -9.66
N ASN A 192 9.69 12.24 -10.84
CA ASN A 192 9.85 13.57 -11.45
C ASN A 192 8.71 13.88 -12.45
N HIS A 193 7.81 12.93 -12.70
CA HIS A 193 6.64 13.16 -13.54
C HIS A 193 5.69 14.15 -12.87
N PRO A 194 5.11 15.15 -13.57
CA PRO A 194 4.28 16.20 -12.96
C PRO A 194 3.02 15.66 -12.24
N ASN A 195 2.54 14.49 -12.67
CA ASN A 195 1.40 13.78 -12.05
C ASN A 195 1.80 12.67 -11.06
N MET A 196 3.06 12.60 -10.64
CA MET A 196 3.53 11.69 -9.59
C MET A 196 4.03 12.49 -8.38
N LEU A 197 3.50 12.18 -7.19
CA LEU A 197 4.04 12.65 -5.93
C LEU A 197 4.55 11.46 -5.12
N PHE A 198 5.87 11.31 -5.02
CA PHE A 198 6.50 10.29 -4.19
C PHE A 198 6.78 10.85 -2.77
N LEU A 199 6.32 10.14 -1.76
CA LEU A 199 6.48 10.48 -0.34
C LEU A 199 7.08 9.31 0.43
N PHE A 200 7.75 9.61 1.54
CA PHE A 200 8.13 8.61 2.53
C PHE A 200 7.26 8.72 3.78
N TYR A 201 6.92 7.59 4.38
CA TYR A 201 6.21 7.54 5.66
C TYR A 201 6.96 8.27 6.77
N GLU A 202 8.29 8.16 6.76
CA GLU A 202 9.20 8.77 7.71
C GLU A 202 9.15 10.31 7.65
N GLU A 203 8.93 10.90 6.45
CA GLU A 203 8.71 12.34 6.30
C GLU A 203 7.43 12.79 7.00
N MET A 204 6.34 12.01 6.90
CA MET A 204 5.07 12.31 7.59
C MET A 204 5.21 12.21 9.11
N TYR A 205 6.08 11.33 9.60
CA TYR A 205 6.40 11.23 11.02
C TYR A 205 7.22 12.43 11.50
N LYS A 206 8.16 12.91 10.69
CA LYS A 206 9.09 13.99 11.04
C LYS A 206 8.50 15.40 10.89
N ASP A 207 7.80 15.68 9.79
CA ASP A 207 7.20 16.98 9.48
C ASP A 207 5.88 16.82 8.72
N LEU A 208 4.82 16.45 9.46
CA LEU A 208 3.48 16.32 8.89
C LEU A 208 2.98 17.61 8.22
N PRO A 209 3.10 18.83 8.81
CA PRO A 209 2.70 20.07 8.14
C PRO A 209 3.40 20.29 6.80
N GLY A 210 4.72 20.04 6.72
CA GLY A 210 5.48 20.15 5.47
C GLY A 210 4.98 19.19 4.40
N VAL A 211 4.69 17.93 4.76
CA VAL A 211 4.11 16.95 3.83
C VAL A 211 2.71 17.35 3.39
N VAL A 212 1.84 17.82 4.30
CA VAL A 212 0.49 18.33 3.96
C VAL A 212 0.57 19.44 2.92
N ARG A 213 1.50 20.39 3.09
CA ARG A 213 1.71 21.49 2.13
C ARG A 213 2.17 20.99 0.77
N ARG A 214 3.08 20.01 0.72
CA ARG A 214 3.52 19.38 -0.53
C ARG A 214 2.36 18.69 -1.26
N VAL A 215 1.53 17.95 -0.54
CA VAL A 215 0.33 17.30 -1.08
C VAL A 215 -0.66 18.35 -1.60
N ALA A 216 -0.96 19.39 -0.82
CA ALA A 216 -1.85 20.48 -1.23
C ALA A 216 -1.37 21.15 -2.53
N LYS A 217 -0.08 21.50 -2.59
CA LYS A 217 0.55 22.10 -3.78
C LYS A 217 0.44 21.19 -5.00
N PHE A 218 0.66 19.88 -4.83
CA PHE A 218 0.55 18.90 -5.91
C PHE A 218 -0.86 18.81 -6.51
N PHE A 219 -1.90 19.00 -5.68
CA PHE A 219 -3.29 19.09 -6.12
C PHE A 219 -3.75 20.51 -6.48
N GLU A 220 -2.82 21.47 -6.54
CA GLU A 220 -3.10 22.89 -6.83
C GLU A 220 -4.14 23.46 -5.86
N LYS A 221 -4.00 23.13 -4.57
CA LYS A 221 -4.83 23.65 -3.48
C LYS A 221 -3.99 24.52 -2.57
N GLU A 222 -4.63 25.59 -2.08
CA GLU A 222 -4.07 26.48 -1.08
C GLU A 222 -4.90 26.37 0.21
N TYR A 223 -4.20 26.32 1.34
CA TYR A 223 -4.80 26.27 2.66
C TYR A 223 -4.06 27.22 3.58
N SER A 224 -4.79 27.83 4.52
CA SER A 224 -4.19 28.63 5.58
C SER A 224 -3.40 27.76 6.55
N ASP A 225 -2.49 28.40 7.30
CA ASP A 225 -1.70 27.72 8.33
C ASP A 225 -2.61 27.10 9.42
N GLU A 226 -3.72 27.76 9.75
CA GLU A 226 -4.71 27.23 10.70
C GLU A 226 -5.42 25.98 10.14
N GLN A 227 -5.75 25.96 8.86
CA GLN A 227 -6.37 24.80 8.21
C GLN A 227 -5.42 23.61 8.20
N ILE A 228 -4.15 23.84 7.86
CA ILE A 228 -3.10 22.82 7.86
C ILE A 228 -2.89 22.30 9.28
N GLN A 229 -2.77 23.17 10.28
CA GLN A 229 -2.57 22.75 11.67
C GLN A 229 -3.76 21.94 12.18
N LYS A 230 -4.99 22.35 11.86
CA LYS A 230 -6.20 21.61 12.22
C LYS A 230 -6.23 20.22 11.60
N LEU A 231 -5.79 20.09 10.35
CA LEU A 231 -5.69 18.81 9.68
C LEU A 231 -4.58 17.93 10.31
N CYS A 232 -3.39 18.47 10.53
CA CYS A 232 -2.30 17.76 11.22
C CYS A 232 -2.76 17.24 12.58
N GLU A 233 -3.51 18.05 13.32
CA GLU A 233 -4.10 17.66 14.60
C GLU A 233 -5.11 16.51 14.47
N HIS A 234 -5.90 16.47 13.39
CA HIS A 234 -6.83 15.37 13.10
C HIS A 234 -6.09 14.08 12.72
N LEU A 235 -4.98 14.22 11.99
CA LEU A 235 -4.15 13.13 11.49
C LEU A 235 -3.22 12.50 12.52
N LYS A 236 -3.08 13.08 13.72
CA LYS A 236 -2.30 12.48 14.80
C LYS A 236 -2.78 11.06 15.08
N ILE A 237 -1.83 10.11 15.15
CA ILE A 237 -2.11 8.67 15.30
C ILE A 237 -3.02 8.38 16.48
N ASP A 238 -2.84 9.04 17.62
CA ASP A 238 -3.66 8.81 18.81
C ASP A 238 -5.13 9.26 18.61
N LYS A 239 -5.37 10.27 17.77
CA LYS A 239 -6.73 10.67 17.39
C LYS A 239 -7.30 9.74 16.32
N MET A 240 -6.48 9.33 15.34
CA MET A 240 -6.89 8.35 14.34
C MET A 240 -7.26 6.99 14.94
N LYS A 241 -6.51 6.51 15.95
CA LYS A 241 -6.83 5.28 16.70
C LYS A 241 -8.18 5.34 17.40
N LYS A 242 -8.60 6.54 17.83
CA LYS A 242 -9.88 6.78 18.53
C LYS A 242 -11.01 7.17 17.59
N ASN A 243 -10.71 7.43 16.32
CA ASN A 243 -11.70 7.84 15.34
C ASN A 243 -12.41 6.59 14.79
N LYS A 244 -13.70 6.44 15.12
CA LYS A 244 -14.52 5.28 14.75
C LYS A 244 -14.68 5.08 13.24
N SER A 245 -14.51 6.14 12.43
CA SER A 245 -14.50 6.01 10.96
C SER A 245 -13.21 5.37 10.46
N VAL A 246 -12.09 5.53 11.18
CA VAL A 246 -10.73 5.07 10.81
C VAL A 246 -10.34 3.76 11.47
N HIS A 247 -10.86 3.55 12.68
CA HIS A 247 -10.77 2.33 13.46
C HIS A 247 -12.20 1.86 13.70
N PRO A 248 -12.82 1.18 12.72
CA PRO A 248 -14.17 0.75 12.93
C PRO A 248 -14.15 -0.41 13.90
N GLU A 249 -14.81 -0.25 15.04
CA GLU A 249 -15.10 -1.32 16.01
C GLU A 249 -15.75 -2.53 15.29
N TRP A 250 -16.45 -2.31 14.16
CA TRP A 250 -16.98 -3.38 13.30
C TRP A 250 -15.91 -4.27 12.66
N LEU A 251 -14.68 -3.79 12.45
CA LEU A 251 -13.61 -4.62 11.91
C LEU A 251 -13.19 -5.68 12.93
N GLN A 252 -13.11 -5.32 14.21
CA GLN A 252 -12.85 -6.29 15.29
C GLN A 252 -14.03 -7.23 15.54
N ALA A 253 -15.25 -6.79 15.25
CA ALA A 253 -16.46 -7.63 15.25
C ALA A 253 -16.69 -8.35 13.91
N SER A 254 -15.82 -8.15 12.91
CA SER A 254 -16.00 -8.71 11.57
C SER A 254 -15.65 -10.20 11.61
N PRO A 255 -16.44 -11.06 10.95
CA PRO A 255 -16.08 -12.46 10.81
C PRO A 255 -14.74 -12.64 10.06
N LEU A 256 -14.24 -11.61 9.38
CA LEU A 256 -12.98 -11.60 8.62
C LEU A 256 -11.73 -11.35 9.48
N VAL A 257 -11.87 -10.98 10.75
CA VAL A 257 -10.75 -10.69 11.67
C VAL A 257 -10.61 -11.79 12.71
N GLN A 258 -9.36 -12.13 13.07
CA GLN A 258 -9.08 -13.14 14.09
C GLN A 258 -9.61 -12.71 15.47
N GLU A 259 -10.15 -13.67 16.23
CA GLU A 259 -10.68 -13.43 17.57
C GLU A 259 -9.54 -13.01 18.52
N GLY A 260 -9.73 -11.91 19.26
CA GLY A 260 -8.72 -11.38 20.19
C GLY A 260 -7.52 -10.67 19.54
N ALA A 261 -7.56 -10.42 18.23
CA ALA A 261 -6.43 -9.85 17.51
C ALA A 261 -6.19 -8.36 17.80
N GLU A 262 -4.91 -7.95 17.74
CA GLU A 262 -4.50 -6.56 17.97
C GLU A 262 -5.07 -5.59 16.92
N SER A 263 -5.18 -4.31 17.28
CA SER A 263 -5.70 -3.22 16.42
C SER A 263 -4.99 -3.10 15.05
N PHE A 264 -5.77 -2.82 13.99
CA PHE A 264 -5.27 -2.53 12.63
C PHE A 264 -4.29 -1.34 12.59
N ILE A 265 -4.46 -0.38 13.49
CA ILE A 265 -3.51 0.71 13.77
C ILE A 265 -2.74 0.35 15.04
N ARG A 266 -1.50 -0.14 14.87
CA ARG A 266 -0.67 -0.67 15.97
C ARG A 266 0.12 0.40 16.71
N LYS A 267 1.34 0.70 16.26
CA LYS A 267 2.24 1.68 16.92
C LYS A 267 2.33 3.02 16.19
N GLY A 268 2.26 3.04 14.85
CA GLY A 268 2.39 4.28 14.06
C GLY A 268 3.74 4.99 14.23
N LYS A 269 4.80 4.23 14.52
CA LYS A 269 6.16 4.75 14.68
C LYS A 269 7.03 4.28 13.53
N ALA A 270 8.06 5.05 13.22
CA ALA A 270 9.19 4.60 12.43
C ALA A 270 10.30 4.08 13.36
N GLY A 271 11.10 3.11 12.90
CA GLY A 271 12.14 2.43 13.69
C GLY A 271 11.62 1.34 14.64
N GLY A 272 10.34 0.97 14.56
CA GLY A 272 9.74 -0.04 15.45
C GLY A 272 10.22 -1.47 15.16
N TRP A 273 10.89 -1.68 14.03
CA TRP A 273 11.48 -2.96 13.64
C TRP A 273 12.57 -3.45 14.58
N GLN A 274 13.29 -2.56 15.27
CA GLN A 274 14.39 -2.95 16.18
C GLN A 274 13.95 -3.89 17.31
N GLU A 275 12.67 -3.87 17.69
CA GLU A 275 12.10 -4.77 18.71
C GLU A 275 11.88 -6.20 18.19
N TYR A 276 11.98 -6.43 16.87
CA TYR A 276 11.63 -7.69 16.20
C TYR A 276 12.83 -8.40 15.55
N PHE A 277 13.92 -7.67 15.29
CA PHE A 277 15.07 -8.20 14.58
C PHE A 277 16.16 -8.60 15.57
N ASP A 278 16.58 -9.86 15.51
CA ASP A 278 17.83 -10.30 16.14
C ASP A 278 19.04 -9.79 15.33
N GLU A 279 20.26 -10.07 15.80
CA GLU A 279 21.50 -9.63 15.13
C GLU A 279 21.62 -10.21 13.71
N GLU A 280 21.20 -11.47 13.51
CA GLU A 280 21.24 -12.16 12.23
C GLU A 280 20.29 -11.52 11.22
N MET A 281 19.03 -11.31 11.62
CA MET A 281 18.01 -10.66 10.80
C MET A 281 18.40 -9.21 10.48
N SER A 282 19.01 -8.50 11.43
CA SER A 282 19.48 -7.13 11.22
C SER A 282 20.58 -7.07 10.16
N ALA A 283 21.56 -7.98 10.23
CA ALA A 283 22.62 -8.09 9.23
C ALA A 283 22.08 -8.51 7.85
N GLU A 284 21.12 -9.44 7.83
CA GLU A 284 20.44 -9.87 6.60
C GLU A 284 19.66 -8.73 5.95
N ALA A 285 18.89 -7.97 6.75
CA ALA A 285 18.15 -6.80 6.27
C ALA A 285 19.08 -5.74 5.69
N GLU A 286 20.17 -5.42 6.38
CA GLU A 286 21.16 -4.46 5.88
C GLU A 286 21.73 -4.91 4.54
N LYS A 287 22.17 -6.18 4.42
CA LYS A 287 22.68 -6.72 3.17
C LYS A 287 21.64 -6.67 2.05
N TRP A 288 20.43 -7.16 2.30
CA TRP A 288 19.33 -7.18 1.33
C TRP A 288 18.94 -5.77 0.88
N MET A 289 18.88 -4.80 1.80
CA MET A 289 18.64 -3.39 1.48
C MET A 289 19.79 -2.81 0.64
N GLN A 290 21.04 -3.02 1.03
CA GLN A 290 22.20 -2.53 0.28
C GLN A 290 22.24 -3.07 -1.15
N GLU A 291 21.99 -4.36 -1.34
CA GLU A 291 22.00 -5.00 -2.66
C GLU A 291 20.93 -4.41 -3.60
N ASN A 292 19.73 -4.13 -3.06
CA ASN A 292 18.66 -3.54 -3.86
C ASN A 292 18.84 -2.02 -4.07
N LEU A 293 19.30 -1.28 -3.06
CA LEU A 293 19.53 0.16 -3.16
C LEU A 293 20.75 0.53 -4.02
N LYS A 294 21.64 -0.42 -4.34
CA LYS A 294 22.71 -0.23 -5.34
C LYS A 294 22.17 -0.02 -6.76
N LYS A 295 20.94 -0.47 -7.04
CA LYS A 295 20.31 -0.40 -8.37
C LYS A 295 19.57 0.92 -8.61
N THR A 296 19.54 1.83 -7.64
CA THR A 296 18.74 3.07 -7.66
C THR A 296 19.38 4.18 -6.83
N ASP A 297 19.02 5.43 -7.09
CA ASP A 297 19.36 6.57 -6.24
C ASP A 297 18.35 6.80 -5.09
N MET A 298 17.33 5.96 -4.97
CA MET A 298 16.36 6.01 -3.85
C MET A 298 17.05 5.81 -2.50
N ARG A 299 16.77 6.67 -1.52
CA ARG A 299 17.25 6.53 -0.14
C ARG A 299 16.10 6.80 0.82
N PHE A 300 15.95 5.92 1.82
CA PHE A 300 14.97 6.12 2.88
C PHE A 300 15.45 7.24 3.82
N PRO A 301 14.57 8.15 4.26
CA PRO A 301 14.92 9.16 5.25
C PRO A 301 15.37 8.53 6.57
N GLU A 302 16.36 9.15 7.21
CA GLU A 302 16.74 8.80 8.59
C GLU A 302 15.62 9.21 9.55
N VAL A 303 15.31 8.30 10.47
CA VAL A 303 14.30 8.45 11.53
C VAL A 303 14.95 8.97 12.79
#